data_AF-A0AAD0W2T4-F1
#
_entry.id   AF-A0AAD0W2T4-F1
#
_cell.length_a   1.000
_cell.length_b   1.000
_cell.length_c   1.000
_cell.angle_alpha   90.00
_cell.angle_beta   90.00
_cell.angle_gamma   90.00
#
_symmetry.space_group_name_H-M   'P 1'
#
loop_
_entity.id
_entity.type
_entity.pdbx_description
1 polymer ?
#
loop_
_entity_poly.entity_id
_entity_poly.type
_entity_poly.pdbx_seq_one_letter_code
_entity_poly.pdbx_strand_id
1 'polypeptide(L)'
;MTIRTRVAPSPTGDPHLGTAYIALFNYCFAKQQGGEFVLRIEDTDQVRSTVESEQAIMDSLRWLGLDWDHGPDVGGEFGPYRQSERSDLYKKFAQQLVDDGKAFYCFATAEELEQMREEQMAEGLRPKYDGRGLRLSEEEVKANLEAGKPYVIRMKIPEEGTFKFNDYLRGEIEIPWENVDMQVLLKADGFPTYFLANVVDDHHMEISHIFRGEEWINSAPKLLKLYEDFGWEAPVLGHLPLLRNPDKSKLSKRKNPTSINYYKEMGFLPEALLNYLGRMGWSMPDEREKFTLAEMIEHFDMKRVSLGGPIFDIDKLNWLNGLWIRENLTDAELIQRFVDWKFNGDMLARVLPEAKARINTLSDLVGLAGHFVAGLPEYDPALLTAGKADEEVVRQALQFFIWELEKLRIWNKSEIFSIAKAVATHHELKIKEFLEPIFVAITGKTSSTSVVDAMEVLGSDLSRARLRVALEHIGVSKKQAKKLEKAYREYPSIA
;
A
#
# COMPACT_ATOMS: atom_id res chain seq x y z
N MET A 1 -24.49 18.28 12.36
CA MET A 1 -23.12 18.04 11.89
C MET A 1 -23.21 17.12 10.69
N THR A 2 -22.64 17.48 9.55
CA THR A 2 -22.59 16.61 8.37
C THR A 2 -21.65 15.44 8.69
N ILE A 3 -22.08 14.21 8.43
CA ILE A 3 -21.16 13.07 8.54
C ILE A 3 -20.16 13.16 7.40
N ARG A 4 -18.89 13.19 7.75
CA ARG A 4 -17.78 13.20 6.81
C ARG A 4 -16.72 12.21 7.23
N THR A 5 -16.37 11.32 6.31
CA THR A 5 -15.29 10.34 6.45
C THR A 5 -14.23 10.57 5.38
N ARG A 6 -13.08 9.91 5.51
CA ARG A 6 -12.04 9.98 4.50
C ARG A 6 -11.26 8.69 4.35
N VAL A 7 -10.76 8.45 3.14
CA VAL A 7 -9.59 7.61 2.92
C VAL A 7 -8.37 8.51 2.64
N ALA A 8 -7.26 8.23 3.30
CA ALA A 8 -6.07 9.07 3.26
C ALA A 8 -4.80 8.27 2.90
N PRO A 9 -4.66 7.77 1.65
CA PRO A 9 -3.52 6.94 1.27
C PRO A 9 -2.27 7.77 0.94
N SER A 10 -1.09 7.22 1.25
CA SER A 10 0.19 7.75 0.79
C SER A 10 0.59 7.12 -0.55
N PRO A 11 0.92 7.90 -1.60
CA PRO A 11 1.19 7.41 -2.95
C PRO A 11 2.62 6.83 -3.08
N THR A 12 2.95 5.82 -2.28
CA THR A 12 4.31 5.27 -2.11
C THR A 12 4.52 3.89 -2.76
N GLY A 13 3.57 3.45 -3.58
CA GLY A 13 3.64 2.19 -4.32
C GLY A 13 2.27 1.70 -4.76
N ASP A 14 2.21 0.40 -5.10
CA ASP A 14 1.01 -0.22 -5.69
C ASP A 14 -0.26 -0.05 -4.80
N PRO A 15 -1.43 0.22 -5.40
CA PRO A 15 -2.69 0.40 -4.69
C PRO A 15 -3.08 -0.85 -3.88
N HIS A 16 -3.06 -0.77 -2.55
CA HIS A 16 -3.20 -1.95 -1.67
C HIS A 16 -4.67 -2.30 -1.39
N LEU A 17 -5.03 -3.60 -1.39
CA LEU A 17 -6.36 -4.11 -1.02
C LEU A 17 -6.83 -3.61 0.36
N GLY A 18 -5.91 -3.51 1.31
CA GLY A 18 -6.18 -2.92 2.63
C GLY A 18 -6.70 -1.49 2.54
N THR A 19 -6.19 -0.67 1.60
CA THR A 19 -6.70 0.69 1.38
C THR A 19 -8.13 0.65 0.83
N ALA A 20 -8.41 -0.20 -0.16
CA ALA A 20 -9.77 -0.38 -0.69
C ALA A 20 -10.74 -0.89 0.39
N TYR A 21 -10.30 -1.82 1.25
CA TYR A 21 -11.09 -2.30 2.38
C TYR A 21 -11.44 -1.17 3.35
N ILE A 22 -10.47 -0.34 3.76
CA ILE A 22 -10.75 0.81 4.62
C ILE A 22 -11.64 1.84 3.91
N ALA A 23 -11.38 2.10 2.62
CA ALA A 23 -12.18 3.02 1.81
C ALA A 23 -13.65 2.59 1.72
N LEU A 24 -13.91 1.32 1.43
CA LEU A 24 -15.26 0.76 1.34
C LEU A 24 -16.08 1.00 2.62
N PHE A 25 -15.50 0.78 3.80
CA PHE A 25 -16.22 0.94 5.06
C PHE A 25 -16.47 2.42 5.40
N ASN A 26 -15.51 3.30 5.12
CA ASN A 26 -15.72 4.75 5.25
C ASN A 26 -16.78 5.26 4.27
N TYR A 27 -16.75 4.76 3.03
CA TYR A 27 -17.71 5.09 1.98
C TYR A 27 -19.12 4.65 2.35
N CYS A 28 -19.31 3.37 2.71
CA CYS A 28 -20.61 2.85 3.12
C CYS A 28 -21.15 3.57 4.35
N PHE A 29 -20.32 3.88 5.35
CA PHE A 29 -20.74 4.65 6.51
C PHE A 29 -21.20 6.06 6.13
N ALA A 30 -20.44 6.78 5.31
CA ALA A 30 -20.81 8.12 4.87
C ALA A 30 -22.12 8.08 4.08
N LYS A 31 -22.23 7.22 3.06
CA LYS A 31 -23.43 7.14 2.21
C LYS A 31 -24.67 6.70 2.99
N GLN A 32 -24.54 5.76 3.91
CA GLN A 32 -25.66 5.30 4.75
C GLN A 32 -26.18 6.39 5.71
N GLN A 33 -25.32 7.34 6.10
CA GLN A 33 -25.69 8.49 6.92
C GLN A 33 -26.06 9.74 6.10
N GLY A 34 -26.12 9.65 4.77
CA GLY A 34 -26.32 10.82 3.89
C GLY A 34 -25.18 11.84 3.97
N GLY A 35 -23.98 11.38 4.32
CA GLY A 35 -22.77 12.16 4.48
C GLY A 35 -21.84 12.14 3.26
N GLU A 36 -20.63 12.66 3.47
CA GLU A 36 -19.62 12.87 2.44
C GLU A 36 -18.38 11.98 2.66
N PHE A 37 -17.81 11.52 1.55
CA PHE A 37 -16.58 10.72 1.53
C PHE A 37 -15.46 11.48 0.83
N VAL A 38 -14.34 11.69 1.54
CA VAL A 38 -13.20 12.47 1.08
C VAL A 38 -12.03 11.58 0.69
N LEU A 39 -11.38 11.87 -0.44
CA LEU A 39 -10.05 11.35 -0.78
C LEU A 39 -9.00 12.43 -0.47
N ARG A 40 -8.05 12.13 0.43
CA ARG A 40 -6.90 12.99 0.71
C ARG A 40 -5.60 12.25 0.40
N ILE A 41 -4.70 12.85 -0.38
CA ILE A 41 -3.40 12.25 -0.70
C ILE A 41 -2.38 12.67 0.35
N GLU A 42 -1.83 11.70 1.09
CA GLU A 42 -0.81 11.93 2.13
C GLU A 42 0.61 11.75 1.55
N ASP A 43 1.04 12.70 0.72
CA ASP A 43 2.28 12.72 -0.06
C ASP A 43 3.44 13.49 0.61
N THR A 44 3.44 13.59 1.93
CA THR A 44 4.49 14.33 2.69
C THR A 44 5.89 13.68 2.61
N ASP A 45 5.97 12.43 2.16
CA ASP A 45 7.23 11.75 1.84
C ASP A 45 7.56 11.94 0.35
N GLN A 46 8.22 13.05 0.03
CA GLN A 46 8.57 13.43 -1.34
C GLN A 46 9.54 12.45 -2.02
N VAL A 47 10.28 11.65 -1.25
CA VAL A 47 11.23 10.67 -1.81
C VAL A 47 10.50 9.44 -2.32
N ARG A 48 9.44 9.02 -1.63
CA ARG A 48 8.67 7.81 -1.97
C ARG A 48 7.39 8.09 -2.75
N SER A 49 6.87 9.31 -2.70
CA SER A 49 5.62 9.68 -3.37
C SER A 49 5.83 9.95 -4.86
N THR A 50 4.98 9.40 -5.72
CA THR A 50 5.02 9.69 -7.17
C THR A 50 3.63 9.97 -7.74
N VAL A 51 3.57 10.77 -8.81
CA VAL A 51 2.32 11.10 -9.52
C VAL A 51 1.66 9.83 -10.08
N GLU A 52 2.46 8.90 -10.58
CA GLU A 52 1.97 7.62 -11.10
C GLU A 52 1.33 6.77 -10.00
N SER A 53 1.89 6.78 -8.80
CA SER A 53 1.33 6.06 -7.64
C SER A 53 0.03 6.71 -7.16
N GLU A 54 -0.05 8.04 -7.16
CA GLU A 54 -1.29 8.78 -6.88
C GLU A 54 -2.38 8.43 -7.89
N GLN A 55 -2.06 8.50 -9.18
CA GLN A 55 -3.00 8.18 -10.25
C GLN A 55 -3.47 6.72 -10.16
N ALA A 56 -2.56 5.78 -9.90
CA ALA A 56 -2.90 4.38 -9.74
C ALA A 56 -3.88 4.14 -8.56
N ILE A 57 -3.73 4.88 -7.46
CA ILE A 57 -4.66 4.83 -6.33
C ILE A 57 -6.04 5.32 -6.76
N MET A 58 -6.12 6.48 -7.40
CA MET A 58 -7.38 7.07 -7.88
C MET A 58 -8.10 6.14 -8.87
N ASP A 59 -7.37 5.63 -9.86
CA ASP A 59 -7.90 4.72 -10.87
C ASP A 59 -8.38 3.40 -10.26
N SER A 60 -7.67 2.88 -9.25
CA SER A 60 -8.06 1.65 -8.57
C SER A 60 -9.33 1.81 -7.74
N LEU A 61 -9.48 2.92 -7.01
CA LEU A 61 -10.69 3.21 -6.23
C LEU A 61 -11.90 3.45 -7.14
N ARG A 62 -11.72 4.17 -8.25
CA ARG A 62 -12.76 4.35 -9.28
C ARG A 62 -13.16 3.06 -9.96
N TRP A 63 -12.18 2.22 -10.31
CA TRP A 63 -12.47 0.91 -10.89
C TRP A 63 -13.32 0.05 -9.96
N LEU A 64 -13.10 0.15 -8.64
CA LEU A 64 -13.93 -0.49 -7.62
C LEU A 64 -15.30 0.18 -7.41
N GLY A 65 -15.60 1.31 -8.04
CA GLY A 65 -16.85 2.06 -7.83
C GLY A 65 -16.88 2.87 -6.53
N LEU A 66 -15.72 3.21 -5.98
CA LEU A 66 -15.57 4.04 -4.77
C LEU A 66 -15.18 5.47 -5.15
N ASP A 67 -16.14 6.23 -5.66
CA ASP A 67 -15.98 7.66 -5.93
C ASP A 67 -15.98 8.48 -4.63
N TRP A 68 -15.43 9.69 -4.70
CA TRP A 68 -15.36 10.63 -3.58
C TRP A 68 -16.10 11.93 -3.90
N ASP A 69 -16.70 12.51 -2.86
CA ASP A 69 -17.42 13.78 -2.95
C ASP A 69 -16.45 14.97 -2.98
N HIS A 70 -15.28 14.81 -2.34
CA HIS A 70 -14.19 15.78 -2.33
C HIS A 70 -12.85 15.10 -2.54
N GLY A 71 -11.96 15.69 -3.32
CA GLY A 71 -10.67 15.08 -3.59
C GLY A 71 -9.76 15.89 -4.52
N PRO A 72 -8.56 15.35 -4.82
CA PRO A 72 -7.50 16.07 -5.52
C PRO A 72 -7.85 16.49 -6.96
N ASP A 73 -8.82 15.84 -7.58
CA ASP A 73 -9.22 16.01 -8.97
C ASP A 73 -10.64 16.55 -9.16
N VAL A 74 -11.57 16.20 -8.26
CA VAL A 74 -12.93 16.76 -8.23
C VAL A 74 -13.02 18.09 -7.46
N GLY A 75 -11.98 18.43 -6.68
CA GLY A 75 -11.96 19.62 -5.84
C GLY A 75 -12.85 19.48 -4.61
N GLY A 76 -13.33 20.61 -4.09
CA GLY A 76 -14.13 20.69 -2.88
C GLY A 76 -13.78 21.92 -2.03
N GLU A 77 -14.64 22.24 -1.07
CA GLU A 77 -14.54 23.48 -0.27
C GLU A 77 -13.31 23.52 0.66
N PHE A 78 -12.75 22.35 0.98
CA PHE A 78 -11.66 22.21 1.97
C PHE A 78 -10.28 21.95 1.33
N GLY A 79 -10.20 22.08 0.00
CA GLY A 79 -8.98 21.87 -0.75
C GLY A 79 -7.84 22.84 -0.37
N PRO A 80 -6.61 22.61 -0.86
CA PRO A 80 -6.22 21.47 -1.69
C PRO A 80 -6.25 20.12 -0.94
N TYR A 81 -6.40 19.01 -1.67
CA TYR A 81 -6.52 17.65 -1.11
C TYR A 81 -5.22 16.82 -1.21
N ARG A 82 -4.10 17.46 -1.57
CA ARG A 82 -2.75 16.91 -1.44
C ARG A 82 -2.04 17.60 -0.29
N GLN A 83 -1.37 16.84 0.57
CA GLN A 83 -0.69 17.42 1.73
C GLN A 83 0.54 18.23 1.33
N SER A 84 1.25 17.85 0.27
CA SER A 84 2.38 18.63 -0.26
C SER A 84 1.99 20.09 -0.60
N GLU A 85 0.76 20.31 -1.06
CA GLU A 85 0.19 21.61 -1.41
C GLU A 85 -0.25 22.45 -0.19
N ARG A 86 -0.12 21.93 1.04
CA ARG A 86 -0.62 22.55 2.29
C ARG A 86 0.49 22.92 3.28
N SER A 87 1.74 22.91 2.84
CA SER A 87 2.94 23.07 3.67
C SER A 87 2.92 24.28 4.60
N ASP A 88 2.46 25.45 4.13
CA ASP A 88 2.42 26.68 4.94
C ASP A 88 1.42 26.60 6.08
N LEU A 89 0.29 25.90 5.87
CA LEU A 89 -0.70 25.66 6.91
C LEU A 89 -0.09 24.88 8.07
N TYR A 90 0.66 23.82 7.76
CA TYR A 90 1.27 23.00 8.80
C TYR A 90 2.38 23.74 9.54
N LYS A 91 3.20 24.53 8.85
CA LYS A 91 4.23 25.36 9.51
C LYS A 91 3.59 26.34 10.49
N LYS A 92 2.48 26.99 10.11
CA LYS A 92 1.72 27.88 10.99
C LYS A 92 1.27 27.16 12.26
N PHE A 93 0.66 25.99 12.15
CA PHE A 93 0.17 25.25 13.31
C PHE A 93 1.29 24.61 14.15
N ALA A 94 2.39 24.20 13.53
CA ALA A 94 3.58 23.77 14.27
C ALA A 94 4.13 24.91 15.13
N GLN A 95 4.21 26.12 14.56
CA GLN A 95 4.65 27.31 15.29
C GLN A 95 3.69 27.68 16.42
N GLN A 96 2.38 27.64 16.15
CA GLN A 96 1.36 27.89 17.18
C GLN A 96 1.54 26.94 18.38
N LEU A 97 1.76 25.65 18.16
CA LEU A 97 2.01 24.70 19.26
C LEU A 97 3.27 25.05 20.06
N VAL A 98 4.31 25.58 19.42
CA VAL A 98 5.52 26.04 20.11
C VAL A 98 5.21 27.28 20.95
N ASP A 99 4.52 28.26 20.38
CA ASP A 99 4.15 29.51 21.05
C ASP A 99 3.24 29.24 22.28
N ASP A 100 2.35 28.24 22.17
CA ASP A 100 1.46 27.80 23.24
C ASP A 100 2.15 26.86 24.28
N GLY A 101 3.45 26.59 24.12
CA GLY A 101 4.23 25.70 25.02
C GLY A 101 3.84 24.23 24.95
N LYS A 102 3.16 23.82 23.88
CA LYS A 102 2.68 22.45 23.60
C LYS A 102 3.64 21.65 22.72
N ALA A 103 4.54 22.32 22.03
CA ALA A 103 5.64 21.74 21.27
C ALA A 103 6.95 22.47 21.57
N PHE A 104 8.07 21.90 21.13
CA PHE A 104 9.40 22.46 21.38
C PHE A 104 10.36 22.16 20.22
N TYR A 105 11.39 23.00 20.11
CA TYR A 105 12.48 22.81 19.15
C TYR A 105 13.46 21.73 19.62
N CYS A 106 13.88 20.89 18.68
CA CYS A 106 14.92 19.89 18.89
C CYS A 106 16.00 20.05 17.83
N PHE A 107 17.23 20.32 18.27
CA PHE A 107 18.41 20.50 17.41
C PHE A 107 19.31 19.26 17.34
N ALA A 108 18.85 18.13 17.89
CA ALA A 108 19.64 16.89 17.92
C ALA A 108 19.85 16.36 16.49
N THR A 109 21.07 15.93 16.19
CA THR A 109 21.42 15.38 14.87
C THR A 109 20.95 13.93 14.72
N ALA A 110 20.92 13.43 13.48
CA ALA A 110 20.57 12.04 13.23
C ALA A 110 21.56 11.06 13.89
N GLU A 111 22.86 11.41 13.89
CA GLU A 111 23.91 10.63 14.54
C GLU A 111 23.74 10.57 16.06
N GLU A 112 23.42 11.71 16.69
CA GLU A 112 23.17 11.76 18.14
C GLU A 112 21.94 10.92 18.53
N LEU A 113 20.89 10.95 17.71
CA LEU A 113 19.68 10.17 17.94
C LEU A 113 19.90 8.67 17.72
N GLU A 114 20.77 8.29 16.78
CA GLU A 114 21.10 6.88 16.56
C GLU A 114 21.98 6.34 17.69
N GLN A 115 23.00 7.09 18.11
CA GLN A 115 23.80 6.74 19.28
C GLN A 115 22.93 6.55 20.53
N MET A 116 22.00 7.47 20.79
CA MET A 116 21.05 7.36 21.91
C MET A 116 20.21 6.07 21.83
N ARG A 117 19.77 5.67 20.64
CA ARG A 117 19.02 4.42 20.46
C ARG A 117 19.90 3.21 20.73
N GLU A 118 21.13 3.19 20.22
CA GLU A 118 22.07 2.09 20.45
C GLU A 118 22.39 1.91 21.94
N GLU A 119 22.59 3.01 22.67
CA GLU A 119 22.82 3.02 24.12
C GLU A 119 21.60 2.46 24.87
N GLN A 120 20.40 2.95 24.58
CA GLN A 120 19.15 2.45 25.20
C GLN A 120 18.93 0.96 24.90
N MET A 121 19.20 0.51 23.67
CA MET A 121 19.08 -0.90 23.29
C MET A 121 20.11 -1.78 24.00
N ALA A 122 21.35 -1.30 24.17
CA ALA A 122 22.39 -2.00 24.90
C ALA A 122 22.05 -2.18 26.40
N GLU A 123 21.30 -1.24 26.96
CA GLU A 123 20.77 -1.31 28.33
C GLU A 123 19.47 -2.11 28.46
N GLY A 124 18.93 -2.64 27.35
CA GLY A 124 17.66 -3.37 27.33
C GLY A 124 16.42 -2.48 27.52
N LEU A 125 16.58 -1.17 27.37
CA LEU A 125 15.49 -0.20 27.42
C LEU A 125 14.79 -0.09 26.06
N ARG A 126 13.52 0.31 26.08
CA ARG A 126 12.77 0.61 24.86
C ARG A 126 13.28 1.93 24.26
N PRO A 127 13.67 1.97 22.98
CA PRO A 127 14.17 3.21 22.37
C PRO A 127 13.10 4.32 22.37
N LYS A 128 13.45 5.48 22.93
CA LYS A 128 12.57 6.65 23.06
C LYS A 128 13.40 7.93 23.07
N TYR A 129 12.86 9.03 22.55
CA TYR A 129 13.54 10.32 22.64
C TYR A 129 13.66 10.78 24.10
N ASP A 130 14.84 11.25 24.47
CA ASP A 130 15.24 11.58 25.86
C ASP A 130 14.77 12.96 26.35
N GLY A 131 14.01 13.67 25.53
CA GLY A 131 13.47 14.99 25.86
C GLY A 131 14.51 16.11 25.92
N ARG A 132 15.75 15.93 25.42
CA ARG A 132 16.81 16.96 25.57
C ARG A 132 16.43 18.33 25.02
N GLY A 133 15.66 18.41 23.94
CA GLY A 133 15.17 19.67 23.38
C GLY A 133 14.18 20.40 24.30
N LEU A 134 13.44 19.69 25.14
CA LEU A 134 12.51 20.27 26.11
C LEU A 134 13.24 20.95 27.27
N ARG A 135 14.52 20.62 27.48
CA ARG A 135 15.37 21.16 28.57
C ARG A 135 16.15 22.41 28.16
N LEU A 136 16.07 22.84 26.90
CA LEU A 136 16.75 24.04 26.42
C LEU A 136 16.08 25.31 26.96
N SER A 137 16.89 26.31 27.31
CA SER A 137 16.37 27.64 27.66
C SER A 137 15.92 28.41 26.41
N GLU A 138 15.10 29.45 26.60
CA GLU A 138 14.66 30.32 25.51
C GLU A 138 15.85 30.99 24.81
N GLU A 139 16.88 31.37 25.57
CA GLU A 139 18.11 31.96 25.03
C GLU A 139 18.91 30.95 24.18
N GLU A 140 19.01 29.69 24.62
CA GLU A 140 19.68 28.63 23.86
C GLU A 140 18.93 28.32 22.57
N VAL A 141 17.60 28.23 22.62
CA VAL A 141 16.76 28.04 21.43
C VAL A 141 16.98 29.19 20.44
N LYS A 142 16.90 30.44 20.92
CA LYS A 142 17.10 31.63 20.08
C LYS A 142 18.49 31.64 19.44
N ALA A 143 19.55 31.40 20.21
CA ALA A 143 20.91 31.34 19.70
C ALA A 143 21.10 30.24 18.64
N ASN A 144 20.48 29.07 18.85
CA ASN A 144 20.54 27.97 17.88
C ASN A 144 19.79 28.30 16.57
N LEU A 145 18.64 28.97 16.65
CA LEU A 145 17.88 29.43 15.49
C LEU A 145 18.63 30.54 14.72
N GLU A 146 19.20 31.52 15.42
CA GLU A 146 20.01 32.60 14.82
C GLU A 146 21.29 32.06 14.15
N ALA A 147 21.86 30.99 14.71
CA ALA A 147 22.99 30.27 14.12
C ALA A 147 22.61 29.40 12.90
N GLY A 148 21.32 29.30 12.56
CA GLY A 148 20.85 28.50 11.43
C GLY A 148 21.02 26.99 11.62
N LYS A 149 21.05 26.50 12.86
CA LYS A 149 21.16 25.05 13.11
C LYS A 149 19.90 24.33 12.60
N PRO A 150 20.04 23.19 11.89
CA PRO A 150 18.90 22.36 11.55
C PRO A 150 18.12 21.94 12.80
N TYR A 151 16.79 21.92 12.69
CA TYR A 151 15.92 21.59 13.81
C TYR A 151 14.69 20.81 13.36
N VAL A 152 14.04 20.18 14.32
CA VAL A 152 12.68 19.65 14.18
C VAL A 152 11.80 20.22 15.29
N ILE A 153 10.48 20.24 15.08
CA ILE A 153 9.51 20.56 16.13
C ILE A 153 8.92 19.25 16.65
N ARG A 154 8.93 19.04 17.97
CA ARG A 154 8.38 17.84 18.62
C ARG A 154 7.20 18.19 19.52
N MET A 155 6.22 17.29 19.59
CA MET A 155 5.11 17.42 20.53
C MET A 155 5.58 17.17 21.96
N LYS A 156 5.03 17.93 22.90
CA LYS A 156 5.17 17.67 24.33
C LYS A 156 4.12 16.65 24.76
N ILE A 157 4.54 15.63 25.50
CA ILE A 157 3.66 14.62 26.10
C ILE A 157 3.91 14.56 27.61
N PRO A 158 2.91 14.14 28.41
CA PRO A 158 3.12 13.81 29.82
C PRO A 158 4.15 12.68 29.98
N GLU A 159 4.88 12.69 31.10
CA GLU A 159 5.86 11.65 31.44
C GLU A 159 5.21 10.44 32.14
N GLU A 160 4.16 10.69 32.92
CA GLU A 160 3.49 9.68 33.75
C GLU A 160 1.98 9.63 33.49
N GLY A 161 1.35 8.54 33.95
CA GLY A 161 -0.09 8.30 33.83
C GLY A 161 -0.46 7.60 32.52
N THR A 162 -1.75 7.65 32.20
CA THR A 162 -2.33 6.96 31.05
C THR A 162 -3.22 7.92 30.26
N PHE A 163 -3.32 7.66 28.96
CA PHE A 163 -4.27 8.32 28.07
C PHE A 163 -5.43 7.36 27.78
N LYS A 164 -6.65 7.79 28.13
CA LYS A 164 -7.88 7.04 27.90
C LYS A 164 -8.66 7.65 26.76
N PHE A 165 -9.15 6.81 25.85
CA PHE A 165 -10.01 7.26 24.76
C PHE A 165 -11.01 6.17 24.39
N ASN A 166 -12.13 6.59 23.79
CA ASN A 166 -13.16 5.68 23.31
C ASN A 166 -12.97 5.44 21.81
N ASP A 167 -12.77 4.17 21.44
CA ASP A 167 -12.83 3.70 20.07
C ASP A 167 -14.25 3.26 19.73
N TYR A 168 -14.76 3.68 18.58
CA TYR A 168 -16.12 3.41 18.12
C TYR A 168 -16.45 1.91 18.06
N LEU A 169 -15.46 1.07 17.75
CA LEU A 169 -15.63 -0.38 17.59
C LEU A 169 -15.14 -1.18 18.80
N ARG A 170 -14.13 -0.67 19.53
CA ARG A 170 -13.47 -1.38 20.65
C ARG A 170 -13.86 -0.87 22.04
N GLY A 171 -14.61 0.23 22.13
CA GLY A 171 -14.92 0.85 23.41
C GLY A 171 -13.72 1.57 24.02
N GLU A 172 -13.66 1.65 25.36
CA GLU A 172 -12.59 2.35 26.06
C GLU A 172 -11.25 1.62 25.92
N ILE A 173 -10.22 2.36 25.50
CA ILE A 173 -8.83 1.91 25.41
C ILE A 173 -7.97 2.82 26.29
N GLU A 174 -7.02 2.22 27.01
CA GLU A 174 -6.08 2.91 27.88
C GLU A 174 -4.65 2.62 27.44
N ILE A 175 -3.86 3.68 27.21
CA ILE A 175 -2.45 3.58 26.80
C ILE A 175 -1.57 4.39 27.76
N PRO A 176 -0.58 3.77 28.43
CA PRO A 176 0.37 4.48 29.29
C PRO A 176 1.23 5.49 28.53
N TRP A 177 1.45 6.68 29.09
CA TRP A 177 2.28 7.72 28.48
C TRP A 177 3.75 7.33 28.31
N GLU A 178 4.25 6.42 29.16
CA GLU A 178 5.57 5.80 28.99
C GLU A 178 5.75 5.16 27.60
N ASN A 179 4.67 4.61 27.03
CA ASN A 179 4.67 3.91 25.73
C ASN A 179 4.51 4.86 24.53
N VAL A 180 4.29 6.14 24.77
CA VAL A 180 4.11 7.19 23.78
C VAL A 180 5.39 8.02 23.70
N ASP A 181 5.89 8.29 22.50
CA ASP A 181 7.11 9.09 22.27
C ASP A 181 6.82 10.56 21.95
N MET A 182 7.77 11.46 22.24
CA MET A 182 7.76 12.89 21.87
C MET A 182 7.96 13.03 20.36
N GLN A 183 6.87 12.76 19.63
CA GLN A 183 6.84 12.65 18.18
C GLN A 183 7.26 13.95 17.49
N VAL A 184 8.08 13.82 16.45
CA VAL A 184 8.35 14.93 15.52
C VAL A 184 7.05 15.31 14.81
N LEU A 185 6.71 16.60 14.81
CA LEU A 185 5.57 17.21 14.12
C LEU A 185 5.99 17.88 12.81
N LEU A 186 7.13 18.57 12.82
CA LEU A 186 7.73 19.24 11.67
C LEU A 186 9.19 18.78 11.51
N LYS A 187 9.55 18.32 10.31
CA LYS A 187 10.90 17.88 9.95
C LYS A 187 11.81 19.07 9.63
N ALA A 188 13.11 18.83 9.58
CA ALA A 188 14.12 19.84 9.25
C ALA A 188 14.03 20.38 7.81
N ASP A 189 13.43 19.61 6.90
CA ASP A 189 13.11 20.04 5.53
C ASP A 189 11.87 20.96 5.47
N GLY A 190 11.24 21.26 6.61
CA GLY A 190 10.06 22.10 6.71
C GLY A 190 8.74 21.42 6.36
N PHE A 191 8.75 20.11 6.05
CA PHE A 191 7.54 19.33 5.83
C PHE A 191 6.99 18.77 7.16
N PRO A 192 5.67 18.63 7.29
CA PRO A 192 5.08 17.99 8.46
C PRO A 192 5.40 16.49 8.48
N THR A 193 5.24 15.88 9.65
CA THR A 193 5.04 14.44 9.76
C THR A 193 3.56 14.08 9.65
N TYR A 194 3.28 12.79 9.51
CA TYR A 194 1.92 12.23 9.53
C TYR A 194 1.04 12.84 10.63
N PHE A 195 1.53 12.95 11.86
CA PHE A 195 0.70 13.35 13.00
C PHE A 195 0.19 14.78 12.89
N LEU A 196 1.06 15.73 12.52
CA LEU A 196 0.65 17.12 12.37
C LEU A 196 -0.26 17.29 11.17
N ALA A 197 0.13 16.76 10.00
CA ALA A 197 -0.63 16.91 8.77
C ALA A 197 -2.02 16.27 8.90
N ASN A 198 -2.10 15.06 9.47
CA ASN A 198 -3.34 14.32 9.63
C ASN A 198 -4.34 15.05 10.56
N VAL A 199 -3.89 15.56 11.72
CA VAL A 199 -4.76 16.29 12.66
C VAL A 199 -5.22 17.63 12.08
N VAL A 200 -4.31 18.41 11.50
CA VAL A 200 -4.64 19.70 10.89
C VAL A 200 -5.62 19.50 9.75
N ASP A 201 -5.41 18.52 8.87
CA ASP A 201 -6.31 18.29 7.74
C ASP A 201 -7.63 17.68 8.15
N ASP A 202 -7.65 16.73 9.09
CA ASP A 202 -8.92 16.16 9.58
C ASP A 202 -9.78 17.26 10.25
N HIS A 203 -9.18 18.23 10.95
CA HIS A 203 -9.89 19.40 11.46
C HIS A 203 -10.38 20.33 10.33
N HIS A 204 -9.49 20.75 9.43
CA HIS A 204 -9.82 21.71 8.37
C HIS A 204 -10.74 21.18 7.29
N MET A 205 -10.73 19.86 7.06
CA MET A 205 -11.68 19.17 6.20
C MET A 205 -12.93 18.74 6.95
N GLU A 206 -13.07 19.15 8.22
CA GLU A 206 -14.23 18.86 9.08
C GLU A 206 -14.61 17.36 9.06
N ILE A 207 -13.61 16.50 9.20
CA ILE A 207 -13.81 15.07 9.31
C ILE A 207 -14.52 14.80 10.64
N SER A 208 -15.63 14.08 10.58
CA SER A 208 -16.43 13.74 11.76
C SER A 208 -16.05 12.38 12.36
N HIS A 209 -15.68 11.43 11.49
CA HIS A 209 -15.38 10.05 11.84
C HIS A 209 -14.14 9.58 11.08
N ILE A 210 -13.20 9.02 11.83
CA ILE A 210 -11.99 8.42 11.30
C ILE A 210 -12.07 6.92 11.49
N PHE A 211 -12.35 6.20 10.40
CA PHE A 211 -12.18 4.74 10.36
C PHE A 211 -10.90 4.37 9.61
N ARG A 212 -10.00 3.64 10.27
CA ARG A 212 -8.70 3.24 9.71
C ARG A 212 -8.22 1.92 10.31
N GLY A 213 -7.15 1.33 9.78
CA GLY A 213 -6.64 0.05 10.28
C GLY A 213 -6.15 0.09 11.74
N GLU A 214 -6.32 -1.02 12.46
CA GLU A 214 -5.97 -1.18 13.88
C GLU A 214 -4.48 -1.02 14.21
N GLU A 215 -3.59 -1.03 13.22
CA GLU A 215 -2.19 -0.68 13.44
C GLU A 215 -2.00 0.76 13.95
N TRP A 216 -2.99 1.63 13.73
CA TRP A 216 -2.95 3.03 14.15
C TRP A 216 -3.49 3.28 15.55
N ILE A 217 -3.96 2.26 16.29
CA ILE A 217 -4.46 2.40 17.67
C ILE A 217 -3.40 3.05 18.57
N ASN A 218 -2.16 2.58 18.48
CA ASN A 218 -1.05 3.11 19.29
C ASN A 218 -0.67 4.57 18.95
N SER A 219 -1.20 5.10 17.83
CA SER A 219 -1.04 6.50 17.44
C SER A 219 -2.16 7.40 17.97
N ALA A 220 -3.27 6.84 18.46
CA ALA A 220 -4.42 7.61 18.94
C ALA A 220 -4.08 8.62 20.07
N PRO A 221 -3.27 8.28 21.09
CA PRO A 221 -2.91 9.25 22.13
C PRO A 221 -2.24 10.51 21.58
N LYS A 222 -1.35 10.33 20.59
CA LYS A 222 -0.64 11.46 19.96
C LYS A 222 -1.60 12.37 19.18
N LEU A 223 -2.54 11.77 18.44
CA LEU A 223 -3.49 12.53 17.63
C LEU A 223 -4.50 13.27 18.49
N LEU A 224 -5.11 12.57 19.45
CA LEU A 224 -6.11 13.17 20.34
C LEU A 224 -5.48 14.24 21.25
N LYS A 225 -4.25 14.04 21.71
CA LYS A 225 -3.51 15.07 22.45
C LYS A 225 -3.24 16.33 21.61
N LEU A 226 -3.00 16.19 20.31
CA LEU A 226 -2.87 17.35 19.43
C LEU A 226 -4.20 18.10 19.31
N TYR A 227 -5.34 17.41 19.18
CA TYR A 227 -6.65 18.05 19.24
C TYR A 227 -6.85 18.80 20.57
N GLU A 228 -6.53 18.19 21.71
CA GLU A 228 -6.57 18.84 23.03
C GLU A 228 -5.66 20.09 23.09
N ASP A 229 -4.45 20.00 22.54
CA ASP A 229 -3.48 21.10 22.56
C ASP A 229 -3.89 22.27 21.68
N PHE A 230 -4.55 22.01 20.54
CA PHE A 230 -5.14 23.05 19.71
C PHE A 230 -6.48 23.59 20.26
N GLY A 231 -7.07 22.94 21.27
CA GLY A 231 -8.41 23.26 21.75
C GLY A 231 -9.50 22.93 20.74
N TRP A 232 -9.27 21.93 19.88
CA TRP A 232 -10.21 21.46 18.85
C TRP A 232 -11.03 20.27 19.32
N GLU A 233 -12.26 20.16 18.81
CA GLU A 233 -13.05 18.95 18.99
C GLU A 233 -12.49 17.83 18.10
N ALA A 234 -12.18 16.68 18.71
CA ALA A 234 -11.65 15.54 17.99
C ALA A 234 -12.77 14.76 17.27
N PRO A 235 -12.52 14.24 16.06
CA PRO A 235 -13.43 13.32 15.41
C PRO A 235 -13.55 12.01 16.18
N VAL A 236 -14.65 11.31 15.93
CA VAL A 236 -14.87 9.96 16.46
C VAL A 236 -13.87 9.01 15.81
N LEU A 237 -13.06 8.33 16.61
CA LEU A 237 -12.09 7.34 16.13
C LEU A 237 -12.68 5.93 16.15
N GLY A 238 -12.48 5.16 15.09
CA GLY A 238 -12.77 3.73 15.05
C GLY A 238 -11.70 2.97 14.27
N HIS A 239 -11.26 1.83 14.80
CA HIS A 239 -10.19 1.07 14.18
C HIS A 239 -10.70 -0.24 13.54
N LEU A 240 -10.58 -0.39 12.23
CA LEU A 240 -10.97 -1.60 11.50
C LEU A 240 -9.90 -2.70 11.65
N PRO A 241 -10.28 -3.99 11.70
CA PRO A 241 -9.31 -5.07 11.75
C PRO A 241 -8.49 -5.13 10.47
N LEU A 242 -7.28 -5.69 10.56
CA LEU A 242 -6.43 -5.90 9.38
C LEU A 242 -6.78 -7.19 8.63
N LEU A 243 -6.67 -7.13 7.30
CA LEU A 243 -6.66 -8.32 6.44
C LEU A 243 -5.43 -9.18 6.74
N ARG A 244 -5.63 -10.49 6.79
CA ARG A 244 -4.61 -11.48 7.14
C ARG A 244 -4.42 -12.51 6.02
N ASN A 245 -3.23 -13.09 5.96
CA ASN A 245 -2.99 -14.30 5.17
C ASN A 245 -3.63 -15.53 5.86
N PRO A 246 -3.74 -16.68 5.16
CA PRO A 246 -4.22 -17.94 5.76
C PRO A 246 -3.50 -18.37 7.04
N ASP A 247 -2.22 -18.00 7.19
CA ASP A 247 -1.42 -18.27 8.39
C ASP A 247 -1.56 -17.22 9.51
N LYS A 248 -2.56 -16.32 9.40
CA LYS A 248 -2.90 -15.23 10.33
C LYS A 248 -1.88 -14.08 10.41
N SER A 249 -0.80 -14.12 9.63
CA SER A 249 0.10 -12.97 9.48
C SER A 249 -0.58 -11.82 8.71
N LYS A 250 -0.13 -10.58 8.89
CA LYS A 250 -0.65 -9.42 8.14
C LYS A 250 -0.54 -9.69 6.63
N LEU A 251 -1.61 -9.41 5.88
CA LEU A 251 -1.62 -9.54 4.42
C LEU A 251 -0.41 -8.79 3.84
N SER A 252 0.40 -9.48 3.02
CA SER A 252 1.66 -8.91 2.51
C SER A 252 2.00 -9.43 1.13
N LYS A 253 2.70 -8.60 0.34
CA LYS A 253 3.14 -8.90 -1.03
C LYS A 253 3.98 -10.19 -1.14
N ARG A 254 4.62 -10.61 -0.05
CA ARG A 254 5.48 -11.80 -0.01
C ARG A 254 4.71 -13.12 -0.19
N LYS A 255 3.41 -13.14 0.15
CA LYS A 255 2.60 -14.38 0.17
C LYS A 255 1.36 -14.30 -0.71
N ASN A 256 0.76 -13.12 -0.82
CA ASN A 256 -0.41 -12.90 -1.66
C ASN A 256 -0.19 -11.63 -2.49
N PRO A 257 -0.67 -11.58 -3.73
CA PRO A 257 -0.80 -10.32 -4.44
C PRO A 257 -1.70 -9.39 -3.64
N THR A 258 -1.19 -8.24 -3.22
CA THR A 258 -1.98 -7.29 -2.41
C THR A 258 -2.38 -6.04 -3.17
N SER A 259 -1.94 -5.91 -4.42
CA SER A 259 -2.28 -4.82 -5.32
C SER A 259 -3.68 -5.02 -5.90
N ILE A 260 -4.51 -3.97 -5.91
CA ILE A 260 -5.82 -3.98 -6.58
C ILE A 260 -5.63 -4.19 -8.09
N ASN A 261 -4.59 -3.59 -8.66
CA ASN A 261 -4.26 -3.74 -10.09
C ASN A 261 -3.98 -5.20 -10.45
N TYR A 262 -3.40 -6.01 -9.57
CA TYR A 262 -3.25 -7.44 -9.82
C TYR A 262 -4.61 -8.11 -10.12
N TYR A 263 -5.64 -7.86 -9.32
CA TYR A 263 -6.95 -8.48 -9.49
C TYR A 263 -7.66 -7.99 -10.75
N LYS A 264 -7.52 -6.69 -11.06
CA LYS A 264 -7.96 -6.13 -12.34
C LYS A 264 -7.26 -6.82 -13.52
N GLU A 265 -5.94 -6.98 -13.45
CA GLU A 265 -5.14 -7.64 -14.49
C GLU A 265 -5.43 -9.13 -14.63
N MET A 266 -5.87 -9.80 -13.56
CA MET A 266 -6.33 -11.19 -13.56
C MET A 266 -7.75 -11.37 -14.10
N GLY A 267 -8.52 -10.30 -14.29
CA GLY A 267 -9.88 -10.35 -14.83
C GLY A 267 -10.97 -10.59 -13.78
N PHE A 268 -10.71 -10.26 -12.50
CA PHE A 268 -11.78 -10.20 -11.51
C PHE A 268 -12.72 -9.04 -11.83
N LEU A 269 -14.02 -9.24 -11.59
CA LEU A 269 -15.01 -8.18 -11.67
C LEU A 269 -14.86 -7.24 -10.46
N PRO A 270 -14.91 -5.91 -10.66
CA PRO A 270 -14.82 -4.96 -9.54
C PRO A 270 -15.93 -5.17 -8.52
N GLU A 271 -17.15 -5.49 -8.97
CA GLU A 271 -18.31 -5.76 -8.12
C GLU A 271 -18.05 -6.97 -7.21
N ALA A 272 -17.42 -8.02 -7.74
CA ALA A 272 -17.09 -9.22 -6.99
C ALA A 272 -15.99 -8.98 -5.95
N LEU A 273 -14.93 -8.26 -6.33
CA LEU A 273 -13.85 -7.92 -5.41
C LEU A 273 -14.36 -7.01 -4.28
N LEU A 274 -15.19 -6.03 -4.59
CA LEU A 274 -15.75 -5.13 -3.58
C LEU A 274 -16.71 -5.86 -2.64
N ASN A 275 -17.62 -6.69 -3.18
CA ASN A 275 -18.49 -7.56 -2.38
C ASN A 275 -17.64 -8.44 -1.45
N TYR A 276 -16.58 -9.07 -1.97
CA TYR A 276 -15.67 -9.89 -1.17
C TYR A 276 -15.00 -9.09 -0.03
N LEU A 277 -14.48 -7.89 -0.32
CA LEU A 277 -13.87 -7.02 0.69
C LEU A 277 -14.87 -6.61 1.78
N GLY A 278 -16.12 -6.30 1.42
CA GLY A 278 -17.18 -6.02 2.39
C GLY A 278 -17.37 -7.16 3.37
N ARG A 279 -17.36 -8.40 2.87
CA ARG A 279 -17.51 -9.62 3.67
C ARG A 279 -16.37 -9.91 4.64
N MET A 280 -15.20 -9.31 4.42
CA MET A 280 -14.07 -9.49 5.32
C MET A 280 -14.34 -8.82 6.68
N GLY A 281 -15.03 -7.69 6.71
CA GLY A 281 -15.32 -6.98 7.94
C GLY A 281 -16.77 -7.06 8.40
N TRP A 282 -17.72 -7.34 7.50
CA TRP A 282 -19.14 -7.13 7.74
C TRP A 282 -19.99 -8.21 7.06
N SER A 283 -21.19 -8.46 7.57
CA SER A 283 -22.14 -9.41 6.98
C SER A 283 -23.53 -8.79 6.82
N MET A 284 -24.19 -9.15 5.72
CA MET A 284 -25.59 -8.81 5.49
C MET A 284 -26.48 -9.29 6.66
N PRO A 285 -27.55 -8.56 6.99
CA PRO A 285 -28.52 -8.98 8.02
C PRO A 285 -29.12 -10.37 7.82
N ASP A 286 -29.32 -10.79 6.58
CA ASP A 286 -29.85 -12.09 6.18
C ASP A 286 -28.75 -13.12 5.85
N GLU A 287 -27.49 -12.81 6.19
CA GLU A 287 -26.32 -13.67 6.01
C GLU A 287 -25.97 -14.01 4.55
N ARG A 288 -26.63 -13.40 3.56
CA ARG A 288 -26.30 -13.66 2.15
C ARG A 288 -24.87 -13.24 1.84
N GLU A 289 -24.18 -14.10 1.11
CA GLU A 289 -22.77 -13.89 0.76
C GLU A 289 -22.61 -12.96 -0.44
N LYS A 290 -23.56 -12.96 -1.38
CA LYS A 290 -23.50 -12.16 -2.59
C LYS A 290 -24.42 -10.94 -2.46
N PHE A 291 -23.86 -9.75 -2.65
CA PHE A 291 -24.58 -8.48 -2.56
C PHE A 291 -23.84 -7.38 -3.32
N THR A 292 -24.59 -6.46 -3.91
CA THR A 292 -24.13 -5.24 -4.55
C THR A 292 -23.64 -4.21 -3.52
N LEU A 293 -22.87 -3.22 -3.98
CA LEU A 293 -22.50 -2.07 -3.15
C LEU A 293 -23.73 -1.30 -2.64
N ALA A 294 -24.76 -1.14 -3.47
CA ALA A 294 -25.99 -0.45 -3.09
C ALA A 294 -26.71 -1.16 -1.95
N GLU A 295 -26.84 -2.50 -2.01
CA GLU A 295 -27.41 -3.30 -0.93
C GLU A 295 -26.55 -3.23 0.34
N MET A 296 -25.23 -3.22 0.22
CA MET A 296 -24.34 -3.04 1.37
C MET A 296 -24.61 -1.68 2.04
N ILE A 297 -24.70 -0.59 1.28
CA ILE A 297 -24.97 0.76 1.80
C ILE A 297 -26.34 0.82 2.49
N GLU A 298 -27.38 0.28 1.85
CA GLU A 298 -28.75 0.27 2.39
C GLU A 298 -28.82 -0.41 3.77
N HIS A 299 -28.10 -1.51 3.94
CA HIS A 299 -28.10 -2.29 5.16
C HIS A 299 -26.91 -2.03 6.09
N PHE A 300 -26.04 -1.07 5.75
CA PHE A 300 -24.77 -0.90 6.44
C PHE A 300 -24.98 -0.48 7.90
N ASP A 301 -24.24 -1.13 8.79
CA ASP A 301 -24.12 -0.73 10.19
C ASP A 301 -22.69 -0.99 10.64
N MET A 302 -21.99 0.10 10.97
CA MET A 302 -20.59 0.05 11.43
C MET A 302 -20.44 -0.78 12.72
N LYS A 303 -21.48 -0.89 13.55
CA LYS A 303 -21.42 -1.70 14.78
C LYS A 303 -21.45 -3.20 14.52
N ARG A 304 -21.84 -3.64 13.31
CA ARG A 304 -21.80 -5.05 12.89
C ARG A 304 -20.42 -5.49 12.40
N VAL A 305 -19.43 -4.60 12.39
CA VAL A 305 -18.08 -4.94 11.94
C VAL A 305 -17.42 -5.92 12.91
N SER A 306 -17.00 -7.06 12.40
CA SER A 306 -16.27 -8.08 13.16
C SER A 306 -14.82 -7.66 13.37
N LEU A 307 -14.27 -7.90 14.57
CA LEU A 307 -12.89 -7.54 14.93
C LEU A 307 -11.89 -8.69 14.81
N GLY A 308 -12.32 -9.85 14.28
CA GLY A 308 -11.57 -11.11 14.31
C GLY A 308 -10.35 -11.22 13.39
N GLY A 309 -9.98 -10.16 12.65
CA GLY A 309 -8.86 -10.19 11.71
C GLY A 309 -9.12 -11.13 10.53
N PRO A 310 -9.87 -10.70 9.51
CA PRO A 310 -10.31 -11.58 8.43
C PRO A 310 -9.16 -12.17 7.60
N ILE A 311 -9.29 -13.44 7.26
CA ILE A 311 -8.37 -14.14 6.35
C ILE A 311 -8.80 -13.86 4.91
N PHE A 312 -7.87 -13.33 4.12
CA PHE A 312 -8.05 -13.15 2.68
C PHE A 312 -7.77 -14.49 1.97
N ASP A 313 -8.85 -15.10 1.49
CA ASP A 313 -8.90 -16.38 0.80
C ASP A 313 -9.26 -16.19 -0.69
N ILE A 314 -8.28 -16.46 -1.56
CA ILE A 314 -8.41 -16.29 -3.01
C ILE A 314 -9.41 -17.29 -3.61
N ASP A 315 -9.53 -18.51 -3.09
CA ASP A 315 -10.47 -19.50 -3.62
C ASP A 315 -11.91 -19.07 -3.37
N LYS A 316 -12.17 -18.49 -2.19
CA LYS A 316 -13.49 -17.90 -1.89
C LYS A 316 -13.80 -16.70 -2.78
N LEU A 317 -12.80 -15.85 -3.08
CA LEU A 317 -12.95 -14.75 -4.04
C LEU A 317 -13.22 -15.28 -5.46
N ASN A 318 -12.51 -16.31 -5.91
CA ASN A 318 -12.72 -16.96 -7.22
C ASN A 318 -14.15 -17.50 -7.35
N TRP A 319 -14.64 -18.20 -6.32
CA TRP A 319 -16.01 -18.70 -6.28
C TRP A 319 -17.03 -17.56 -6.41
N LEU A 320 -16.88 -16.50 -5.60
CA LEU A 320 -17.80 -15.36 -5.61
C LEU A 320 -17.76 -14.63 -6.96
N ASN A 321 -16.57 -14.40 -7.50
CA ASN A 321 -16.39 -13.82 -8.83
C ASN A 321 -17.08 -14.63 -9.92
N GLY A 322 -16.96 -15.96 -9.88
CA GLY A 322 -17.67 -16.85 -10.78
C GLY A 322 -19.20 -16.75 -10.66
N LEU A 323 -19.75 -16.56 -9.46
CA LEU A 323 -21.18 -16.32 -9.27
C LEU A 323 -21.64 -14.98 -9.85
N TRP A 324 -20.83 -13.92 -9.72
CA TRP A 324 -21.10 -12.64 -10.36
C TRP A 324 -21.13 -12.77 -11.88
N ILE A 325 -20.12 -13.42 -12.47
CA ILE A 325 -20.08 -13.64 -13.92
C ILE A 325 -21.31 -14.40 -14.42
N ARG A 326 -21.67 -15.52 -13.77
CA ARG A 326 -22.73 -16.41 -14.27
C ARG A 326 -24.15 -15.88 -14.07
N GLU A 327 -24.38 -15.09 -13.02
CA GLU A 327 -25.76 -14.71 -12.64
C GLU A 327 -26.07 -13.24 -12.89
N ASN A 328 -25.07 -12.36 -13.02
CA ASN A 328 -25.30 -10.92 -13.22
C ASN A 328 -24.99 -10.41 -14.61
N LEU A 329 -24.36 -11.21 -15.48
CA LEU A 329 -24.00 -10.79 -16.82
C LEU A 329 -24.73 -11.66 -17.84
N THR A 330 -25.39 -11.01 -18.78
CA THR A 330 -25.78 -11.62 -20.05
C THR A 330 -24.53 -11.89 -20.89
N ASP A 331 -24.65 -12.77 -21.90
CA ASP A 331 -23.54 -13.04 -22.84
C ASP A 331 -23.02 -11.75 -23.51
N ALA A 332 -23.91 -10.81 -23.85
CA ALA A 332 -23.54 -9.54 -24.46
C ALA A 332 -22.73 -8.65 -23.50
N GLU A 333 -23.14 -8.56 -22.23
CA GLU A 333 -22.41 -7.81 -21.21
C GLU A 333 -21.06 -8.47 -20.90
N LEU A 334 -21.01 -9.80 -20.86
CA LEU A 334 -19.78 -10.54 -20.66
C LEU A 334 -18.79 -10.34 -21.82
N ILE A 335 -19.26 -10.33 -23.07
CA ILE A 335 -18.44 -9.96 -24.24
C ILE A 335 -17.85 -8.57 -24.03
N GLN A 336 -18.66 -7.59 -23.59
CA GLN A 336 -18.16 -6.24 -23.34
C GLN A 336 -17.12 -6.22 -22.21
N ARG A 337 -17.33 -6.98 -21.11
CA ARG A 337 -16.34 -7.12 -20.04
C ARG A 337 -15.00 -7.66 -20.54
N PHE A 338 -15.00 -8.62 -21.47
CA PHE A 338 -13.75 -9.11 -22.09
C PHE A 338 -13.06 -8.02 -22.92
N VAL A 339 -13.82 -7.26 -23.71
CA VAL A 339 -13.30 -6.15 -24.52
C VAL A 339 -12.70 -5.07 -23.62
N ASP A 340 -13.44 -4.61 -22.61
CA ASP A 340 -12.99 -3.56 -21.68
C ASP A 340 -11.74 -4.00 -20.89
N TRP A 341 -11.64 -5.29 -20.57
CA TRP A 341 -10.49 -5.84 -19.86
C TRP A 341 -9.23 -5.88 -20.73
N LYS A 342 -9.20 -6.74 -21.78
CA LYS A 342 -7.99 -7.00 -22.58
C LYS A 342 -8.21 -7.38 -24.04
N PHE A 343 -9.46 -7.61 -24.48
CA PHE A 343 -9.76 -8.01 -25.85
C PHE A 343 -10.08 -6.78 -26.74
N ASN A 344 -9.26 -5.74 -26.62
CA ASN A 344 -9.44 -4.45 -27.29
C ASN A 344 -8.23 -4.06 -28.16
N GLY A 345 -8.40 -2.96 -28.92
CA GLY A 345 -7.39 -2.43 -29.83
C GLY A 345 -6.11 -1.97 -29.12
N ASP A 346 -6.21 -1.43 -27.91
CA ASP A 346 -5.06 -0.91 -27.15
C ASP A 346 -4.12 -2.04 -26.73
N MET A 347 -4.69 -3.14 -26.23
CA MET A 347 -3.91 -4.33 -25.89
C MET A 347 -3.28 -4.96 -27.15
N LEU A 348 -4.05 -5.07 -28.23
CA LEU A 348 -3.53 -5.57 -29.51
C LEU A 348 -2.38 -4.70 -30.05
N ALA A 349 -2.48 -3.37 -29.92
CA ALA A 349 -1.42 -2.45 -30.35
C ALA A 349 -0.11 -2.66 -29.58
N ARG A 350 -0.18 -3.06 -28.29
CA ARG A 350 1.00 -3.40 -27.47
C ARG A 350 1.58 -4.77 -27.81
N VAL A 351 0.74 -5.74 -28.21
CA VAL A 351 1.15 -7.12 -28.50
C VAL A 351 1.66 -7.31 -29.94
N LEU A 352 1.08 -6.61 -30.91
CA LEU A 352 1.39 -6.79 -32.33
C LEU A 352 2.86 -6.55 -32.72
N PRO A 353 3.60 -5.59 -32.14
CA PRO A 353 5.03 -5.42 -32.41
C PRO A 353 5.84 -6.70 -32.16
N GLU A 354 5.44 -7.50 -31.17
CA GLU A 354 6.12 -8.73 -30.79
C GLU A 354 5.69 -9.95 -31.63
N ALA A 355 4.45 -9.93 -32.15
CA ALA A 355 3.83 -11.08 -32.79
C ALA A 355 3.78 -11.02 -34.33
N LYS A 356 3.65 -9.82 -34.92
CA LYS A 356 3.30 -9.63 -36.34
C LYS A 356 4.26 -10.33 -37.31
N ALA A 357 5.56 -10.31 -37.03
CA ALA A 357 6.57 -10.92 -37.89
C ALA A 357 6.63 -12.46 -37.79
N ARG A 358 5.86 -13.07 -36.87
CA ARG A 358 5.91 -14.49 -36.51
C ARG A 358 4.61 -15.25 -36.80
N ILE A 359 3.58 -14.55 -37.28
CA ILE A 359 2.28 -15.12 -37.61
C ILE A 359 2.09 -15.20 -39.13
N ASN A 360 1.47 -16.28 -39.61
CA ASN A 360 1.06 -16.44 -41.02
C ASN A 360 -0.46 -16.26 -41.17
N THR A 361 -1.21 -16.58 -40.12
CA THR A 361 -2.67 -16.46 -40.05
C THR A 361 -3.10 -15.77 -38.75
N LEU A 362 -4.33 -15.24 -38.70
CA LEU A 362 -4.84 -14.60 -37.47
C LEU A 362 -4.93 -15.58 -36.29
N SER A 363 -5.22 -16.86 -36.54
CA SER A 363 -5.28 -17.89 -35.49
C SER A 363 -3.94 -18.15 -34.80
N ASP A 364 -2.82 -17.87 -35.48
CA ASP A 364 -1.49 -18.05 -34.90
C ASP A 364 -1.26 -17.11 -33.70
N LEU A 365 -1.96 -15.97 -33.66
CA LEU A 365 -1.83 -14.99 -32.59
C LEU A 365 -2.25 -15.56 -31.23
N VAL A 366 -3.33 -16.37 -31.18
CA VAL A 366 -3.81 -16.96 -29.92
C VAL A 366 -2.74 -17.86 -29.31
N GLY A 367 -2.17 -18.74 -30.14
CA GLY A 367 -1.09 -19.63 -29.72
C GLY A 367 0.14 -18.83 -29.28
N LEU A 368 0.59 -17.85 -30.08
CA LEU A 368 1.83 -17.10 -29.82
C LEU A 368 1.71 -16.13 -28.63
N ALA A 369 0.61 -15.40 -28.55
CA ALA A 369 0.42 -14.24 -27.67
C ALA A 369 -0.63 -14.45 -26.57
N GLY A 370 -1.22 -15.64 -26.42
CA GLY A 370 -2.22 -15.92 -25.38
C GLY A 370 -1.75 -15.62 -23.96
N HIS A 371 -0.44 -15.69 -23.69
CA HIS A 371 0.16 -15.36 -22.39
C HIS A 371 -0.03 -13.89 -21.96
N PHE A 372 -0.32 -12.97 -22.90
CA PHE A 372 -0.63 -11.57 -22.61
C PHE A 372 -2.03 -11.36 -22.03
N VAL A 373 -2.95 -12.30 -22.29
CA VAL A 373 -4.35 -12.26 -21.82
C VAL A 373 -4.69 -13.42 -20.89
N ALA A 374 -3.67 -14.15 -20.42
CA ALA A 374 -3.80 -15.16 -19.38
C ALA A 374 -3.52 -14.57 -18.00
N GLY A 375 -4.05 -15.18 -16.94
CA GLY A 375 -3.68 -14.86 -15.56
C GLY A 375 -2.30 -15.44 -15.21
N LEU A 376 -2.31 -16.57 -14.51
CA LEU A 376 -1.12 -17.38 -14.25
C LEU A 376 -1.00 -18.45 -15.36
N PRO A 377 0.12 -18.51 -16.11
CA PRO A 377 0.29 -19.53 -17.14
C PRO A 377 0.50 -20.90 -16.51
N GLU A 378 -0.08 -21.93 -17.13
CA GLU A 378 0.20 -23.33 -16.78
C GLU A 378 1.45 -23.82 -17.51
N TYR A 379 2.34 -24.51 -16.80
CA TYR A 379 3.55 -25.11 -17.34
C TYR A 379 4.03 -26.25 -16.43
N ASP A 380 4.86 -27.14 -16.97
CA ASP A 380 5.56 -28.15 -16.17
C ASP A 380 6.66 -27.46 -15.32
N PRO A 381 6.59 -27.52 -13.97
CA PRO A 381 7.61 -26.96 -13.09
C PRO A 381 9.04 -27.38 -13.40
N ALA A 382 9.24 -28.59 -13.95
CA ALA A 382 10.57 -29.08 -14.33
C ALA A 382 11.25 -28.21 -15.40
N LEU A 383 10.47 -27.44 -16.18
CA LEU A 383 11.00 -26.51 -17.18
C LEU A 383 11.73 -25.31 -16.56
N LEU A 384 11.46 -24.97 -15.31
CA LEU A 384 12.16 -23.88 -14.60
C LEU A 384 13.63 -24.21 -14.34
N THR A 385 13.99 -25.48 -14.31
CA THR A 385 15.36 -25.96 -14.01
C THR A 385 15.92 -26.87 -15.11
N ALA A 386 15.27 -26.92 -16.28
CA ALA A 386 15.70 -27.74 -17.42
C ALA A 386 16.97 -27.22 -18.12
N GLY A 387 17.40 -26.00 -17.79
CA GLY A 387 18.63 -25.39 -18.29
C GLY A 387 19.90 -26.05 -17.72
N LYS A 388 21.07 -25.51 -18.09
CA LYS A 388 22.37 -26.01 -17.61
C LYS A 388 22.81 -25.44 -16.26
N ALA A 389 22.15 -24.38 -15.81
CA ALA A 389 22.47 -23.71 -14.56
C ALA A 389 22.09 -24.59 -13.36
N ASP A 390 22.86 -24.49 -12.29
CA ASP A 390 22.55 -25.16 -11.03
C ASP A 390 21.23 -24.63 -10.44
N GLU A 391 20.39 -25.53 -9.93
CA GLU A 391 19.07 -25.19 -9.41
C GLU A 391 19.11 -24.22 -8.22
N GLU A 392 20.08 -24.35 -7.31
CA GLU A 392 20.22 -23.41 -6.19
C GLU A 392 20.61 -22.02 -6.68
N VAL A 393 21.45 -21.95 -7.72
CA VAL A 393 21.85 -20.68 -8.36
C VAL A 393 20.64 -20.03 -9.04
N VAL A 394 19.85 -20.79 -9.81
CA VAL A 394 18.62 -20.29 -10.46
C VAL A 394 17.63 -19.77 -9.42
N ARG A 395 17.42 -20.53 -8.33
CA ARG A 395 16.51 -20.14 -7.25
C ARG A 395 16.95 -18.83 -6.58
N GLN A 396 18.24 -18.70 -6.27
CA GLN A 396 18.77 -17.49 -5.66
C GLN A 396 18.68 -16.29 -6.61
N ALA A 397 19.06 -16.47 -7.88
CA ALA A 397 19.00 -15.43 -8.90
C ALA A 397 17.56 -14.97 -9.13
N LEU A 398 16.59 -15.89 -9.21
CA LEU A 398 15.17 -15.55 -9.35
C LEU A 398 14.65 -14.77 -8.14
N GLN A 399 15.03 -15.16 -6.93
CA GLN A 399 14.66 -14.43 -5.71
C GLN A 399 15.25 -13.00 -5.71
N PHE A 400 16.52 -12.83 -6.09
CA PHE A 400 17.17 -11.52 -6.16
C PHE A 400 16.52 -10.64 -7.22
N PHE A 401 16.20 -11.22 -8.38
CA PHE A 401 15.48 -10.54 -9.44
C PHE A 401 14.11 -10.05 -8.98
N ILE A 402 13.34 -10.87 -8.28
CA ILE A 402 12.06 -10.44 -7.69
C ILE A 402 12.25 -9.26 -6.71
N TRP A 403 13.25 -9.33 -5.83
CA TRP A 403 13.52 -8.24 -4.87
C TRP A 403 13.98 -6.94 -5.52
N GLU A 404 14.81 -7.00 -6.56
CA GLU A 404 15.20 -5.81 -7.31
C GLU A 404 14.02 -5.24 -8.12
N LEU A 405 13.19 -6.11 -8.73
CA LEU A 405 11.97 -5.68 -9.40
C LEU A 405 10.97 -5.02 -8.44
N GLU A 406 10.92 -5.43 -7.17
CA GLU A 406 10.08 -4.79 -6.14
C GLU A 406 10.51 -3.36 -5.82
N LYS A 407 11.79 -3.02 -6.01
CA LYS A 407 12.32 -1.66 -5.82
C LYS A 407 12.06 -0.75 -7.03
N LEU A 408 11.75 -1.35 -8.18
CA LEU A 408 11.59 -0.64 -9.44
C LEU A 408 10.41 0.33 -9.36
N ARG A 409 10.69 1.61 -9.61
CA ARG A 409 9.67 2.67 -9.67
C ARG A 409 9.05 2.80 -11.06
N ILE A 410 9.89 2.75 -12.10
CA ILE A 410 9.47 2.87 -13.49
C ILE A 410 9.51 1.47 -14.12
N TRP A 411 8.34 0.93 -14.43
CA TRP A 411 8.25 -0.39 -15.05
C TRP A 411 8.39 -0.31 -16.57
N ASN A 412 9.61 -0.51 -17.06
CA ASN A 412 9.90 -0.54 -18.49
C ASN A 412 10.96 -1.60 -18.85
N LYS A 413 11.04 -1.93 -20.14
CA LYS A 413 11.95 -2.95 -20.69
C LYS A 413 13.41 -2.70 -20.34
N SER A 414 13.88 -1.46 -20.44
CA SER A 414 15.28 -1.10 -20.22
C SER A 414 15.69 -1.42 -18.79
N GLU A 415 14.89 -1.00 -17.81
CA GLU A 415 15.16 -1.23 -16.40
C GLU A 415 15.07 -2.71 -16.03
N ILE A 416 14.02 -3.41 -16.48
CA ILE A 416 13.84 -4.85 -16.23
C ILE A 416 15.05 -5.63 -16.76
N PHE A 417 15.53 -5.29 -17.97
CA PHE A 417 16.68 -5.97 -18.57
C PHE A 417 18.00 -5.65 -17.88
N SER A 418 18.19 -4.40 -17.43
CA SER A 418 19.37 -4.01 -16.66
C SER A 418 19.45 -4.77 -15.34
N ILE A 419 18.33 -4.92 -14.63
CA ILE A 419 18.26 -5.75 -13.42
C ILE A 419 18.57 -7.21 -13.75
N ALA A 420 17.94 -7.77 -14.79
CA ALA A 420 18.18 -9.17 -15.18
C ALA A 420 19.67 -9.43 -15.50
N LYS A 421 20.35 -8.48 -16.16
CA LYS A 421 21.79 -8.54 -16.42
C LYS A 421 22.60 -8.49 -15.13
N ALA A 422 22.33 -7.53 -14.25
CA ALA A 422 23.08 -7.36 -13.01
C ALA A 422 22.98 -8.59 -12.11
N VAL A 423 21.78 -9.16 -12.00
CA VAL A 423 21.54 -10.41 -11.26
C VAL A 423 22.26 -11.59 -11.92
N ALA A 424 22.15 -11.75 -13.24
CA ALA A 424 22.85 -12.83 -13.96
C ALA A 424 24.37 -12.74 -13.78
N THR A 425 24.95 -11.55 -13.90
CA THR A 425 26.39 -11.31 -13.72
C THR A 425 26.84 -11.64 -12.30
N HIS A 426 26.09 -11.23 -11.27
CA HIS A 426 26.43 -11.54 -9.87
C HIS A 426 26.44 -13.04 -9.58
N HIS A 427 25.56 -13.80 -10.24
CA HIS A 427 25.49 -15.26 -10.10
C HIS A 427 26.34 -16.03 -11.11
N GLU A 428 27.22 -15.35 -11.85
CA GLU A 428 28.07 -15.95 -12.89
C GLU A 428 27.28 -16.70 -13.98
N LEU A 429 26.01 -16.32 -14.20
CA LEU A 429 25.14 -16.88 -15.23
C LEU A 429 25.28 -16.08 -16.53
N LYS A 430 25.22 -16.76 -17.67
CA LYS A 430 24.97 -16.04 -18.94
C LYS A 430 23.54 -15.52 -18.93
N ILE A 431 23.33 -14.32 -19.45
CA ILE A 431 21.98 -13.71 -19.51
C ILE A 431 20.95 -14.64 -20.17
N LYS A 432 21.33 -15.39 -21.20
CA LYS A 432 20.43 -16.36 -21.84
C LYS A 432 19.99 -17.47 -20.87
N GLU A 433 20.92 -18.02 -20.09
CA GLU A 433 20.65 -19.08 -19.11
C GLU A 433 19.73 -18.54 -18.00
N PHE A 434 19.89 -17.27 -17.60
CA PHE A 434 19.03 -16.66 -16.60
C PHE A 434 17.62 -16.31 -17.12
N LEU A 435 17.50 -15.94 -18.40
CA LEU A 435 16.19 -15.64 -19.00
C LEU A 435 15.34 -16.90 -19.27
N GLU A 436 15.94 -18.09 -19.41
CA GLU A 436 15.21 -19.35 -19.62
C GLU A 436 14.11 -19.64 -18.57
N PRO A 437 14.40 -19.65 -17.25
CA PRO A 437 13.35 -19.82 -16.23
C PRO A 437 12.35 -18.67 -16.20
N ILE A 438 12.78 -17.45 -16.53
CA ILE A 438 11.90 -16.27 -16.60
C ILE A 438 10.92 -16.42 -17.78
N PHE A 439 11.35 -16.96 -18.92
CA PHE A 439 10.49 -17.28 -20.06
C PHE A 439 9.36 -18.23 -19.67
N VAL A 440 9.70 -19.31 -18.97
CA VAL A 440 8.72 -20.29 -18.48
C VAL A 440 7.76 -19.62 -17.50
N ALA A 441 8.27 -18.93 -16.49
CA ALA A 441 7.45 -18.24 -15.49
C ALA A 441 6.47 -17.23 -16.11
N ILE A 442 6.96 -16.39 -17.02
CA ILE A 442 6.18 -15.29 -17.60
C ILE A 442 5.27 -15.78 -18.72
N THR A 443 5.70 -16.71 -19.58
CA THR A 443 4.97 -17.05 -20.80
C THR A 443 4.33 -18.43 -20.80
N GLY A 444 4.67 -19.28 -19.82
CA GLY A 444 4.32 -20.70 -19.79
C GLY A 444 5.11 -21.55 -20.79
N LYS A 445 6.13 -20.99 -21.44
CA LYS A 445 6.86 -21.62 -22.55
C LYS A 445 8.35 -21.41 -22.42
N THR A 446 9.12 -22.35 -22.96
CA THR A 446 10.59 -22.26 -23.04
C THR A 446 11.07 -21.29 -24.11
N SER A 447 10.19 -20.89 -25.03
CA SER A 447 10.44 -19.82 -26.00
C SER A 447 9.12 -19.17 -26.44
N SER A 448 9.16 -17.85 -26.68
CA SER A 448 8.01 -17.04 -27.07
C SER A 448 8.50 -15.73 -27.71
N THR A 449 7.68 -14.68 -27.71
CA THR A 449 8.06 -13.26 -27.85
C THR A 449 9.12 -12.85 -26.83
N SER A 450 9.73 -11.68 -26.96
CA SER A 450 10.75 -11.26 -25.99
C SER A 450 10.16 -11.23 -24.57
N VAL A 451 10.75 -11.96 -23.62
CA VAL A 451 10.19 -12.08 -22.26
C VAL A 451 10.22 -10.75 -21.50
N VAL A 452 11.21 -9.90 -21.77
CA VAL A 452 11.32 -8.58 -21.13
C VAL A 452 10.23 -7.65 -21.67
N ASP A 453 9.99 -7.67 -22.99
CA ASP A 453 8.88 -6.94 -23.60
C ASP A 453 7.54 -7.49 -23.07
N ALA A 454 7.43 -8.81 -22.90
CA ALA A 454 6.26 -9.42 -22.29
C ALA A 454 6.00 -8.90 -20.87
N MET A 455 7.04 -8.82 -20.03
CA MET A 455 6.93 -8.26 -18.68
C MET A 455 6.51 -6.78 -18.67
N GLU A 456 7.03 -5.97 -19.59
CA GLU A 456 6.62 -4.57 -19.75
C GLU A 456 5.13 -4.46 -20.10
N VAL A 457 4.66 -5.26 -21.06
CA VAL A 457 3.25 -5.27 -21.47
C VAL A 457 2.33 -5.75 -20.34
N LEU A 458 2.72 -6.83 -19.64
CA LEU A 458 1.96 -7.40 -18.52
C LEU A 458 1.91 -6.49 -17.28
N GLY A 459 2.87 -5.57 -17.16
CA GLY A 459 3.02 -4.71 -15.99
C GLY A 459 3.64 -5.41 -14.78
N SER A 460 3.89 -4.63 -13.74
CA SER A 460 4.64 -5.03 -12.55
C SER A 460 3.95 -6.13 -11.74
N ASP A 461 2.66 -5.96 -11.47
CA ASP A 461 1.90 -6.83 -10.57
C ASP A 461 1.81 -8.26 -11.10
N LEU A 462 1.41 -8.43 -12.37
CA LEU A 462 1.25 -9.75 -12.97
C LEU A 462 2.60 -10.43 -13.22
N SER A 463 3.62 -9.67 -13.65
CA SER A 463 4.98 -10.19 -13.82
C SER A 463 5.57 -10.71 -12.51
N ARG A 464 5.48 -9.91 -11.44
CA ARG A 464 5.97 -10.32 -10.10
C ARG A 464 5.19 -11.53 -9.59
N ALA A 465 3.87 -11.58 -9.77
CA ALA A 465 3.07 -12.72 -9.35
C ALA A 465 3.48 -14.02 -10.07
N ARG A 466 3.65 -13.97 -11.40
CA ARG A 466 4.13 -15.12 -12.19
C ARG A 466 5.52 -15.60 -11.75
N LEU A 467 6.43 -14.68 -11.48
CA LEU A 467 7.78 -15.02 -10.98
C LEU A 467 7.75 -15.64 -9.58
N ARG A 468 6.86 -15.18 -8.69
CA ARG A 468 6.70 -15.79 -7.36
C ARG A 468 6.15 -17.21 -7.44
N VAL A 469 5.17 -17.47 -8.30
CA VAL A 469 4.65 -18.83 -8.53
C VAL A 469 5.78 -19.74 -9.04
N ALA A 470 6.61 -19.25 -9.96
CA ALA A 470 7.81 -19.99 -10.37
C ALA A 470 8.78 -20.27 -9.22
N LEU A 471 9.03 -19.29 -8.36
CA LEU A 471 9.88 -19.45 -7.17
C LEU A 471 9.29 -20.45 -6.16
N GLU A 472 7.97 -20.47 -5.99
CA GLU A 472 7.27 -21.44 -5.13
C GLU A 472 7.41 -22.86 -5.67
N HIS A 473 7.29 -23.06 -6.99
CA HIS A 473 7.48 -24.36 -7.64
C HIS A 473 8.89 -24.93 -7.44
N ILE A 474 9.93 -24.11 -7.50
CA ILE A 474 11.32 -24.54 -7.23
C ILE A 474 11.65 -24.56 -5.72
N GLY A 475 10.74 -24.10 -4.86
CA GLY A 475 10.76 -24.26 -3.41
C GLY A 475 11.82 -23.44 -2.65
N VAL A 476 11.38 -22.60 -1.72
CA VAL A 476 12.27 -21.91 -0.75
C VAL A 476 11.88 -22.31 0.67
N SER A 477 12.65 -23.19 1.31
CA SER A 477 12.45 -23.51 2.73
C SER A 477 12.70 -22.29 3.63
N LYS A 478 12.13 -22.27 4.84
CA LYS A 478 12.41 -21.19 5.83
C LYS A 478 13.90 -20.99 6.11
N LYS A 479 14.70 -22.07 6.08
CA LYS A 479 16.15 -22.01 6.26
C LYS A 479 16.83 -21.37 5.04
N GLN A 480 16.39 -21.72 3.83
CA GLN A 480 16.86 -21.09 2.60
C GLN A 480 16.48 -19.60 2.55
N ALA A 481 15.26 -19.22 2.96
CA ALA A 481 14.84 -17.81 2.98
C ALA A 481 15.80 -16.92 3.80
N LYS A 482 16.21 -17.35 5.00
CA LYS A 482 17.21 -16.62 5.81
C LYS A 482 18.59 -16.56 5.14
N LYS A 483 19.00 -17.63 4.46
CA LYS A 483 20.26 -17.66 3.70
C LYS A 483 20.22 -16.69 2.52
N LEU A 484 19.10 -16.63 1.81
CA LEU A 484 18.86 -15.71 0.70
C LEU A 484 18.87 -14.26 1.19
N GLU A 485 18.18 -13.95 2.29
CA GLU A 485 18.18 -12.59 2.87
C GLU A 485 19.60 -12.16 3.30
N LYS A 486 20.40 -13.07 3.87
CA LYS A 486 21.80 -12.78 4.21
C LYS A 486 22.64 -12.51 2.96
N ALA A 487 22.57 -13.40 1.97
CA ALA A 487 23.33 -13.24 0.74
C ALA A 487 22.94 -11.96 -0.01
N TYR A 488 21.68 -11.56 0.06
CA TYR A 488 21.20 -10.34 -0.58
C TYR A 488 21.70 -9.05 0.09
N ARG A 489 22.02 -9.08 1.38
CA ARG A 489 22.70 -7.94 2.03
C ARG A 489 24.13 -7.75 1.53
N GLU A 490 24.73 -8.81 1.01
CA GLU A 490 26.08 -8.80 0.40
C GLU A 490 25.99 -8.51 -1.12
N TYR A 491 24.78 -8.49 -1.69
CA TYR A 491 24.53 -8.11 -3.08
C TYR A 491 24.76 -6.61 -3.27
N PRO A 492 25.65 -6.18 -4.19
CA PRO A 492 25.88 -4.76 -4.43
C PRO A 492 24.59 -4.12 -4.95
N SER A 493 24.24 -2.94 -4.43
CA SER A 493 23.12 -2.18 -4.97
C SER A 493 23.34 -1.94 -6.46
N ILE A 494 22.34 -2.28 -7.26
CA ILE A 494 22.31 -1.85 -8.67
C ILE A 494 22.14 -0.33 -8.63
N ALA A 495 23.07 0.38 -9.26
CA ALA A 495 23.09 1.84 -9.32
C ALA A 495 21.99 2.39 -10.24
#